data_AF-A0A2U1LN16-F1
#
_entry.id   AF-A0A2U1LN16-F1
#
_cell.length_a   1.000
_cell.length_b   1.000
_cell.length_c   1.000
_cell.angle_alpha   90.00
_cell.angle_beta   90.00
_cell.angle_gamma   90.00
#
_symmetry.space_group_name_H-M   'P 1'
#
loop_
_entity.id
_entity.type
_entity.pdbx_description
1 polymer ?
#
loop_
_entity_poly.entity_id
_entity_poly.type
_entity_poly.pdbx_seq_one_letter_code
_entity_poly.pdbx_strand_id
1 'polypeptide(L)'
;MSGNMIPQHNTKDGVMFPVVLTPNLKLTKTVELTEAIKANRSWLDSLLHRSGAVLFRGFSVSSASDFNDVVESSGYEDFSYGVGGAGSRTKVQPNPDVEHP
;
A
#
# COMPACT_ATOMS: atom_id res chain seq x y z
N MET A 1 11.29 4.89 -7.36
CA MET A 1 11.33 4.55 -5.93
C MET A 1 12.74 4.09 -5.58
N SER A 2 13.20 4.33 -4.35
CA SER A 2 14.48 3.82 -3.84
C SER A 2 14.25 3.06 -2.53
N GLY A 3 15.02 1.98 -2.28
CA GLY A 3 14.92 1.18 -1.06
C GLY A 3 15.74 1.80 0.08
N ASN A 4 15.14 1.91 1.28
CA ASN A 4 15.82 2.39 2.49
C ASN A 4 15.79 1.32 3.60
N MET A 5 16.85 1.23 4.41
CA MET A 5 16.87 0.38 5.62
C MET A 5 16.25 1.12 6.80
N ILE A 6 15.41 0.43 7.60
CA ILE A 6 14.91 0.93 8.89
C ILE A 6 15.41 0.03 10.04
N PRO A 7 15.53 0.55 11.28
CA PRO A 7 16.07 -0.22 12.41
C PRO A 7 15.33 -1.52 12.73
N GLN A 8 14.09 -1.64 12.29
CA GLN A 8 13.20 -2.77 12.53
C GLN A 8 13.25 -3.85 11.43
N HIS A 9 14.08 -3.67 10.39
CA HIS A 9 14.23 -4.68 9.34
C HIS A 9 14.85 -5.95 9.92
N ASN A 10 14.15 -7.06 9.72
CA ASN A 10 14.72 -8.38 9.93
C ASN A 10 15.16 -8.93 8.57
N THR A 11 16.36 -9.49 8.52
CA THR A 11 16.82 -10.24 7.35
C THR A 11 16.55 -11.71 7.61
N LYS A 12 15.60 -12.31 6.89
CA LYS A 12 15.45 -13.77 6.83
C LYS A 12 15.91 -14.23 5.46
N ASP A 13 16.86 -15.14 5.43
CA ASP A 13 17.39 -15.73 4.19
C ASP A 13 17.90 -14.71 3.15
N GLY A 14 18.43 -13.56 3.61
CA GLY A 14 18.93 -12.49 2.74
C GLY A 14 17.87 -11.54 2.19
N VAL A 15 16.59 -11.73 2.52
CA VAL A 15 15.49 -10.85 2.14
C VAL A 15 15.15 -9.90 3.28
N MET A 16 15.16 -8.58 3.00
CA MET A 16 14.72 -7.57 3.97
C MET A 16 13.21 -7.61 4.13
N PHE A 17 12.76 -7.75 5.38
CA PHE A 17 11.36 -7.72 5.75
C PHE A 17 11.04 -6.56 6.72
N PRO A 18 10.05 -5.71 6.41
CA PRO A 18 9.46 -5.51 5.08
C PRO A 18 10.48 -4.90 4.09
N VAL A 19 10.16 -4.80 2.80
CA VAL A 19 10.88 -3.87 1.92
C VAL A 19 10.29 -2.47 2.08
N VAL A 20 11.12 -1.46 2.32
CA VAL A 20 10.66 -0.07 2.45
C VAL A 20 10.97 0.72 1.19
N LEU A 21 9.92 1.29 0.60
CA LEU A 21 10.01 2.17 -0.56
C LEU A 21 9.74 3.61 -0.13
N THR A 22 10.62 4.54 -0.54
CA THR A 22 10.45 5.98 -0.30
C THR A 22 10.45 6.76 -1.61
N PRO A 23 9.84 7.97 -1.65
CA PRO A 23 10.01 8.87 -2.78
C PRO A 23 11.49 9.23 -2.92
N ASN A 24 11.95 9.40 -4.16
CA ASN A 24 13.31 9.84 -4.42
C ASN A 24 13.38 11.36 -4.27
N LEU A 25 13.91 11.83 -3.13
CA LEU A 25 14.01 13.25 -2.79
C LEU A 25 14.91 14.06 -3.72
N LYS A 26 15.69 13.41 -4.60
CA LYS A 26 16.50 14.10 -5.62
C LYS A 26 15.69 14.54 -6.84
N LEU A 27 14.45 14.06 -6.97
CA LEU A 27 13.55 14.48 -8.03
C LEU A 27 12.88 15.80 -7.63
N THR A 28 12.80 16.74 -8.58
CA THR A 28 12.15 18.04 -8.40
C THR A 28 10.63 17.96 -8.37
N LYS A 29 10.05 16.83 -8.79
CA LYS A 29 8.62 16.57 -8.81
C LYS A 29 8.23 15.64 -7.67
N THR A 30 7.14 15.99 -6.98
CA THR A 30 6.44 15.10 -6.06
C THR A 30 6.04 13.83 -6.79
N VAL A 31 6.28 12.68 -6.16
CA VAL A 31 5.85 11.38 -6.67
C VAL A 31 4.49 11.08 -6.08
N GLU A 32 3.46 11.12 -6.91
CA GLU A 32 2.12 10.65 -6.55
C GLU A 32 2.14 9.12 -6.42
N LEU A 33 1.80 8.62 -5.23
CA LEU A 33 1.91 7.20 -4.91
C LEU A 33 0.97 6.35 -5.77
N THR A 34 -0.26 6.81 -5.99
CA THR A 34 -1.27 6.13 -6.80
C THR A 34 -0.79 5.90 -8.24
N GLU A 35 -0.23 6.92 -8.88
CA GLU A 35 0.31 6.82 -10.23
C GLU A 35 1.56 5.94 -10.28
N ALA A 36 2.42 6.03 -9.26
CA ALA A 36 3.58 5.17 -9.18
C ALA A 36 3.20 3.68 -8.99
N ILE A 37 2.15 3.36 -8.23
CA ILE A 37 1.64 2.00 -8.07
C ILE A 37 1.11 1.47 -9.41
N LYS A 38 0.22 2.22 -10.06
CA LYS A 38 -0.34 1.84 -11.37
C LYS A 38 0.75 1.58 -12.41
N ALA A 39 1.73 2.47 -12.49
CA ALA A 39 2.82 2.37 -13.46
C ALA A 39 3.81 1.21 -13.19
N ASN A 40 3.88 0.69 -11.96
CA ASN A 40 4.88 -0.30 -11.56
C ASN A 40 4.27 -1.60 -11.00
N ARG A 41 2.99 -1.88 -11.29
CA ARG A 41 2.22 -2.98 -10.69
C ARG A 41 2.93 -4.33 -10.74
N SER A 42 3.37 -4.78 -11.91
CA SER A 42 4.04 -6.09 -12.04
C SER A 42 5.35 -6.20 -11.26
N TRP A 43 6.08 -5.08 -11.12
CA TRP A 43 7.29 -5.02 -10.31
C TRP A 43 6.96 -5.07 -8.82
N LEU A 44 5.91 -4.35 -8.39
CA LEU A 44 5.42 -4.39 -7.01
C LEU A 44 4.90 -5.78 -6.64
N ASP A 45 4.16 -6.46 -7.52
CA ASP A 45 3.71 -7.84 -7.30
C ASP A 45 4.90 -8.80 -7.12
N SER A 46 5.92 -8.67 -7.98
CA SER A 46 7.14 -9.47 -7.88
C SER A 46 7.93 -9.18 -6.60
N LEU A 47 7.95 -7.92 -6.17
CA LEU A 47 8.61 -7.50 -4.95
C LEU A 47 7.88 -8.04 -3.72
N LEU A 48 6.55 -7.88 -3.67
CA LEU A 48 5.69 -8.37 -2.62
C LEU A 48 5.74 -9.89 -2.50
N HIS A 49 5.75 -10.62 -3.63
CA HIS A 49 5.87 -12.07 -3.64
C HIS A 49 7.17 -12.55 -2.98
N ARG A 50 8.30 -11.84 -3.21
CA ARG A 50 9.59 -12.21 -2.62
C ARG A 50 9.76 -11.71 -1.18
N SER A 51 9.27 -10.51 -0.87
CA SER A 51 9.48 -9.87 0.43
C SER A 51 8.39 -10.16 1.44
N GLY A 52 7.21 -10.65 1.05
CA GLY A 52 6.05 -10.87 1.92
C GLY A 52 5.34 -9.59 2.37
N ALA A 53 6.05 -8.45 2.44
CA ALA A 53 5.45 -7.13 2.71
C ALA A 53 6.27 -5.99 2.09
N VAL A 54 5.58 -4.92 1.71
CA VAL A 54 6.15 -3.66 1.22
C VAL A 54 5.58 -2.51 2.04
N LEU A 55 6.43 -1.67 2.61
CA LEU A 55 6.06 -0.45 3.32
C LEU A 55 6.37 0.77 2.44
N PHE A 56 5.33 1.50 2.03
CA PHE A 56 5.48 2.81 1.38
C PHE A 56 5.61 3.90 2.43
N ARG A 57 6.74 4.61 2.47
CA ARG A 57 7.03 5.62 3.49
C ARG A 57 7.43 6.96 2.88
N GLY A 58 6.88 8.04 3.43
CA GLY A 58 7.22 9.40 3.03
C GLY A 58 6.45 9.93 1.81
N PHE A 59 5.42 9.21 1.36
CA PHE A 59 4.49 9.70 0.36
C PHE A 59 3.40 10.56 1.00
N SER A 60 2.79 11.45 0.21
CA SER A 60 1.71 12.33 0.68
C SER A 60 0.39 11.56 0.77
N VAL A 61 0.16 10.89 1.89
CA VAL A 61 -1.10 10.21 2.24
C VAL A 61 -1.51 10.71 3.62
N SER A 62 -2.52 11.58 3.67
CA SER A 62 -2.85 12.40 4.83
C SER A 62 -4.28 12.21 5.35
N SER A 63 -5.13 11.58 4.54
CA SER A 63 -6.53 11.32 4.85
C SER A 63 -6.92 9.85 4.63
N ALA A 64 -8.09 9.46 5.15
CA ALA A 64 -8.66 8.15 4.83
C ALA A 64 -8.92 8.00 3.32
N SER A 65 -9.28 9.09 2.64
CA SER A 65 -9.54 9.10 1.20
C SER A 65 -8.28 8.88 0.41
N ASP A 66 -7.20 9.57 0.78
CA ASP A 66 -5.89 9.40 0.15
C ASP A 66 -5.44 7.93 0.28
N PHE A 67 -5.69 7.31 1.44
CA PHE A 67 -5.38 5.90 1.67
C PHE A 67 -6.26 4.97 0.82
N ASN A 68 -7.56 5.25 0.71
CA ASN A 68 -8.48 4.48 -0.14
C ASN A 68 -8.05 4.54 -1.61
N ASP A 69 -7.71 5.73 -2.12
CA ASP A 69 -7.23 5.91 -3.50
C ASP A 69 -5.95 5.10 -3.76
N VAL A 70 -5.06 4.99 -2.76
CA VAL A 70 -3.86 4.15 -2.83
C VAL A 70 -4.23 2.66 -2.88
N VAL A 71 -5.18 2.20 -2.06
CA VAL A 71 -5.67 0.81 -2.10
C VAL A 71 -6.28 0.50 -3.47
N GLU A 72 -7.17 1.34 -3.97
CA GLU A 72 -7.80 1.16 -5.29
C GLU A 72 -6.77 1.14 -6.43
N SER A 73 -5.72 1.97 -6.34
CA SER A 73 -4.66 2.01 -7.35
C SER A 73 -3.86 0.71 -7.48
N SER A 74 -3.90 -0.17 -6.46
CA SER A 74 -3.27 -1.49 -6.50
C SER A 74 -3.97 -2.46 -7.47
N GLY A 75 -5.27 -2.24 -7.71
CA GLY A 75 -6.10 -3.12 -8.51
C GLY A 75 -6.32 -4.51 -7.92
N TYR A 76 -6.14 -4.68 -6.60
CA TYR A 76 -6.59 -5.88 -5.90
C TYR A 76 -8.09 -5.80 -5.63
N GLU A 77 -8.75 -6.96 -5.69
CA GLU A 77 -10.19 -7.04 -5.37
C GLU A 77 -10.43 -6.90 -3.87
N ASP A 78 -11.49 -6.17 -3.52
CA ASP A 78 -11.91 -6.04 -2.14
C ASP A 78 -12.37 -7.38 -1.58
N PHE A 79 -11.85 -7.73 -0.40
CA PHE A 79 -12.33 -8.90 0.31
C PHE A 79 -13.73 -8.64 0.88
N SER A 80 -14.72 -9.40 0.39
CA SER A 80 -16.09 -9.31 0.89
C SER A 80 -16.19 -9.83 2.33
N TYR A 81 -16.58 -8.94 3.24
CA TYR A 81 -16.99 -9.33 4.58
C TYR A 81 -18.35 -10.01 4.50
N GLY A 82 -18.37 -11.35 4.36
CA GLY A 82 -19.59 -12.14 4.55
C GLY A 82 -20.08 -12.12 6.00
N VAL A 83 -20.68 -13.21 6.48
CA VAL A 83 -20.90 -13.44 7.93
C VAL A 83 -19.55 -13.57 8.65
N GLY A 84 -18.98 -12.43 9.04
CA GLY A 84 -17.61 -12.29 9.50
C GLY A 84 -17.34 -12.90 10.90
N GLY A 85 -16.07 -13.27 11.13
CA GLY A 85 -15.56 -13.74 12.42
C GLY A 85 -15.51 -12.66 13.53
N ALA A 86 -15.10 -13.06 14.73
CA ALA A 86 -15.37 -12.42 16.04
C ALA A 86 -14.94 -10.95 16.28
N GLY A 87 -14.34 -10.25 15.32
CA GLY A 87 -13.88 -8.86 15.51
C GLY A 87 -14.88 -7.83 14.98
N SER A 88 -15.34 -6.92 15.85
CA SER A 88 -16.10 -5.72 15.45
C SER A 88 -15.24 -4.81 14.58
N ARG A 89 -15.79 -4.36 13.45
CA ARG A 89 -15.12 -3.48 12.48
C ARG A 89 -16.00 -2.26 12.20
N THR A 90 -15.38 -1.10 12.05
CA THR A 90 -16.06 0.16 11.67
C THR A 90 -15.53 0.61 10.31
N LYS A 91 -16.44 0.90 9.38
CA LYS A 91 -16.09 1.45 8.06
C LYS A 91 -15.78 2.94 8.21
N VAL A 92 -14.54 3.34 7.92
CA VAL A 92 -14.06 4.74 8.10
C VAL A 92 -14.40 5.62 6.89
N GLN A 93 -14.45 5.05 5.69
CA GLN A 93 -14.83 5.75 4.46
C GLN A 93 -15.99 5.04 3.76
N PRO A 94 -17.12 5.72 3.50
CA PRO A 94 -18.21 5.18 2.68
C PRO A 94 -17.76 5.02 1.23
N ASN A 95 -18.22 3.96 0.57
CA ASN A 95 -18.04 3.82 -0.89
C ASN A 95 -19.17 4.62 -1.54
N PRO A 96 -18.92 5.52 -2.51
CA PRO A 96 -20.00 6.30 -3.13
C PRO A 96 -21.03 5.43 -3.85
N ASP A 97 -20.67 4.20 -4.23
CA ASP A 97 -21.50 3.30 -5.04
C ASP A 97 -22.26 2.22 -4.25
N VAL A 98 -22.21 2.24 -2.91
CA VAL A 98 -23.01 1.32 -2.10
C VAL A 98 -24.24 2.07 -1.59
N GLU A 99 -25.29 2.05 -2.42
CA GLU A 99 -26.64 2.43 -2.01
C GLU A 99 -27.07 1.50 -0.86
N HIS A 100 -27.41 2.09 0.29
CA HIS A 100 -27.98 1.36 1.41
C HIS A 100 -29.44 1.01 1.06
N PRO A 101 -29.90 -0.25 1.26
CA PRO A 101 -31.33 -0.56 1.26
C PRO A 101 -32.06 0.08 2.45
#